data_AF-A0A381VEX5-F1
#
_entry.id   AF-A0A381VEX5-F1
#
_cell.length_a   1.000
_cell.length_b   1.000
_cell.length_c   1.000
_cell.angle_alpha   90.00
_cell.angle_beta   90.00
_cell.angle_gamma   90.00
#
_symmetry.space_group_name_H-M   'P 1'
#
loop_
_entity.id
_entity.type
_entity.pdbx_description
1 polymer ?
#
loop_
_entity_poly.entity_id
_entity_poly.type
_entity_poly.pdbx_seq_one_letter_code
_entity_poly.pdbx_strand_id
1 'polypeptide(L)'
;MPEVYNWQLGRMATYVYDEKHPKEQFTFVFNTNRCIACQTCTMAHKSTWTFSKGQEYMWWNNVETKPYGGYPQFWDWKILKMLEQSNPGQNVWNVRKTSNKAIHGVYEGVTIFEAPAKIGLNQQAIGYVPTDEEWRFPNFGEDTAHGREFTQSREGT
;
A
#
# COMPACT_ATOMS: atom_id res chain seq x y z
N MET A 1 -8.15 4.91 19.73
CA MET A 1 -6.81 4.57 19.19
C MET A 1 -5.82 5.58 19.76
N PRO A 2 -4.61 5.17 20.15
CA PRO A 2 -3.58 6.09 20.64
C PRO A 2 -3.14 7.10 19.58
N GLU A 3 -2.71 8.29 20.04
CA GLU A 3 -1.97 9.24 19.22
C GLU A 3 -0.46 8.97 19.36
N VAL A 4 0.22 8.75 18.25
CA VAL A 4 1.66 8.45 18.21
C VAL A 4 2.38 9.43 17.30
N TYR A 5 3.63 9.77 17.62
CA TYR A 5 4.44 10.59 16.73
C TYR A 5 4.97 9.76 15.56
N ASN A 6 4.47 10.03 14.35
CA ASN A 6 4.97 9.40 13.13
C ASN A 6 6.02 10.32 12.49
N TRP A 7 7.30 9.93 12.64
CA TRP A 7 8.43 10.71 12.14
C TRP A 7 8.49 10.75 10.60
N GLN A 8 7.95 9.73 9.91
CA GLN A 8 7.82 9.76 8.46
C GLN A 8 6.84 10.85 8.04
N LEU A 9 5.69 10.99 8.70
CA LEU A 9 4.68 12.01 8.40
C LEU A 9 5.00 13.40 8.99
N GLY A 10 5.97 13.48 9.90
CA GLY A 10 6.35 14.72 10.59
C GLY A 10 5.31 15.23 11.60
N ARG A 11 4.30 14.42 11.97
CA ARG A 11 3.19 14.83 12.86
C ARG A 11 2.72 13.71 13.79
N MET A 12 1.92 14.10 14.79
CA MET A 12 1.09 13.14 15.52
C MET A 12 0.04 12.56 14.59
N ALA A 13 -0.19 11.25 14.69
CA ALA A 13 -1.20 10.54 13.94
C ALA A 13 -1.87 9.49 14.83
N THR A 14 -3.14 9.21 14.56
CA THR A 14 -3.83 8.09 15.21
C THR A 14 -3.32 6.76 14.64
N TYR A 15 -2.96 5.81 15.51
CA TYR A 15 -2.47 4.49 15.10
C TYR A 15 -3.08 3.38 15.95
N VAL A 16 -3.05 2.14 15.43
CA VAL A 16 -3.68 0.99 16.09
C VAL A 16 -2.94 0.58 17.36
N TYR A 17 -1.62 0.74 17.39
CA TYR A 17 -0.76 0.31 18.48
C TYR A 17 -0.14 1.50 19.22
N ASP A 18 0.24 1.29 20.48
CA ASP A 18 0.97 2.28 21.27
C ASP A 18 2.35 2.58 20.67
N GLU A 19 2.86 3.77 20.96
CA GLU A 19 4.15 4.24 20.46
C GLU A 19 5.30 3.32 20.92
N LYS A 20 6.06 2.78 19.96
CA LYS A 20 7.24 1.95 20.20
C LYS A 20 8.33 2.26 19.18
N HIS A 21 9.56 2.40 19.67
CA HIS A 21 10.75 2.66 18.87
C HIS A 21 11.79 1.56 19.14
N PRO A 22 11.82 0.48 18.34
CA PRO A 22 12.79 -0.58 18.54
C PRO A 22 14.21 -0.07 18.27
N LYS A 23 15.19 -0.61 19.00
CA LYS A 23 16.61 -0.24 18.82
C LYS A 23 17.16 -0.67 17.45
N GLU A 24 16.58 -1.72 16.88
CA GLU A 24 16.99 -2.34 15.62
C GLU A 24 15.75 -2.66 14.78
N GLN A 25 15.84 -2.46 13.47
CA GLN A 25 14.77 -2.74 12.52
C GLN A 25 15.33 -3.47 11.30
N PHE A 26 14.83 -4.67 11.05
CA PHE A 26 15.16 -5.40 9.82
C PHE A 26 14.58 -4.65 8.61
N THR A 27 15.42 -4.37 7.62
CA THR A 27 15.11 -3.49 6.49
C THR A 27 15.54 -4.13 5.18
N PHE A 28 14.72 -3.97 4.14
CA PHE A 28 15.01 -4.42 2.79
C PHE A 28 15.20 -3.22 1.85
N VAL A 29 16.07 -3.37 0.86
CA VAL A 29 16.23 -2.40 -0.23
C VAL A 29 16.12 -3.15 -1.56
N PHE A 30 15.18 -2.73 -2.40
CA PHE A 30 14.97 -3.29 -3.73
C PHE A 30 15.47 -2.32 -4.79
N ASN A 31 16.43 -2.74 -5.61
CA ASN A 31 16.88 -1.95 -6.75
C ASN A 31 16.09 -2.31 -8.00
N THR A 32 15.08 -1.48 -8.31
CA THR A 32 14.20 -1.68 -9.47
C THR A 32 14.94 -1.60 -10.81
N ASN A 33 16.10 -0.93 -10.89
CA ASN A 33 16.92 -0.90 -12.12
C ASN A 33 17.60 -2.24 -12.43
N ARG A 34 17.65 -3.17 -11.48
CA ARG A 34 18.22 -4.52 -11.66
C ARG A 34 17.16 -5.62 -11.57
N CYS A 35 15.92 -5.26 -11.26
CA CYS A 35 14.83 -6.21 -11.26
C CYS A 35 14.52 -6.60 -12.70
N ILE A 36 14.47 -7.91 -12.97
CA ILE A 36 14.08 -8.47 -14.28
C ILE A 36 12.73 -9.20 -14.21
N ALA A 37 11.96 -8.94 -13.15
CA ALA A 37 10.63 -9.50 -12.90
C ALA A 37 10.51 -11.05 -13.01
N CYS A 38 11.59 -11.81 -12.79
CA CYS A 38 11.63 -13.25 -13.04
C CYS A 38 10.82 -14.15 -12.08
N GLN A 39 10.10 -13.58 -11.10
CA GLN A 39 9.29 -14.29 -10.10
C GLN A 39 10.04 -15.30 -9.21
N THR A 40 11.39 -15.34 -9.24
CA THR A 40 12.17 -16.26 -8.39
C THR A 40 11.95 -16.00 -6.90
N CYS A 41 11.88 -14.73 -6.48
CA CYS A 41 11.62 -14.38 -5.08
C CYS A 41 10.20 -14.79 -4.63
N THR A 42 9.21 -14.64 -5.52
CA THR A 42 7.83 -15.08 -5.34
C THR A 42 7.79 -16.60 -5.09
N MET A 43 8.44 -17.38 -5.96
CA MET A 43 8.43 -18.84 -5.83
C MET A 43 9.27 -19.35 -4.66
N ALA A 44 10.40 -18.71 -4.36
CA ALA A 44 11.21 -19.04 -3.18
C ALA A 44 10.40 -18.86 -1.88
N HIS A 45 9.61 -17.78 -1.79
CA HIS A 45 8.72 -17.57 -0.66
C HIS A 45 7.59 -18.62 -0.63
N LYS A 46 6.92 -18.83 -1.78
CA LYS A 46 5.77 -19.73 -1.91
C LYS A 46 6.10 -21.15 -1.48
N SER A 47 7.20 -21.69 -1.99
CA SER A 47 7.63 -23.07 -1.70
C SER A 47 8.08 -23.25 -0.26
N THR A 48 8.58 -22.21 0.39
CA THR A 48 9.07 -22.29 1.76
C THR A 48 7.94 -22.10 2.78
N TRP A 49 7.02 -21.16 2.56
CA TRP A 49 6.10 -20.69 3.62
C TRP A 49 4.62 -20.85 3.32
N THR A 50 4.19 -20.70 2.07
CA THR A 50 2.75 -20.61 1.72
C THR A 50 2.29 -21.70 0.75
N PHE A 51 2.86 -22.90 0.86
CA PHE A 51 2.54 -24.08 0.04
C PHE A 51 1.41 -24.95 0.63
N SER A 52 0.97 -24.68 1.86
CA SER A 52 0.00 -25.52 2.56
C SER A 52 -1.44 -25.23 2.15
N LYS A 53 -2.34 -26.20 2.41
CA LYS A 53 -3.77 -26.08 2.12
C LYS A 53 -4.37 -24.84 2.80
N GLY A 54 -5.13 -24.04 2.04
CA GLY A 54 -5.74 -22.79 2.50
C GLY A 54 -4.84 -21.56 2.33
N GLN A 55 -3.61 -21.73 1.83
CA GLN A 55 -2.65 -20.65 1.56
C GLN A 55 -2.31 -20.53 0.08
N GLU A 56 -3.05 -21.19 -0.80
CA GLU A 56 -2.81 -21.24 -2.24
C GLU A 56 -2.82 -19.84 -2.86
N TYR A 57 -3.67 -18.95 -2.36
CA TYR A 57 -3.77 -17.54 -2.75
C TYR A 57 -2.87 -16.59 -1.93
N MET A 58 -2.06 -17.10 -1.00
CA MET A 58 -1.13 -16.26 -0.24
C MET A 58 0.20 -16.12 -0.98
N TRP A 59 0.46 -14.90 -1.44
CA TRP A 59 1.71 -14.48 -2.09
C TRP A 59 2.33 -13.32 -1.30
N TRP A 60 2.95 -13.62 -0.14
CA TRP A 60 3.51 -12.56 0.72
C TRP A 60 4.67 -11.80 0.05
N ASN A 61 5.40 -12.46 -0.84
CA ASN A 61 6.33 -11.83 -1.76
C ASN A 61 5.78 -12.05 -3.17
N ASN A 62 5.40 -10.97 -3.85
CA ASN A 62 4.89 -10.98 -5.21
C ASN A 62 5.57 -9.88 -6.03
N VAL A 63 5.64 -10.08 -7.34
CA VAL A 63 6.18 -9.10 -8.29
C VAL A 63 5.08 -8.73 -9.28
N GLU A 64 4.92 -7.43 -9.53
CA GLU A 64 3.85 -6.85 -10.35
C GLU A 64 4.42 -5.87 -11.37
N THR A 65 3.89 -5.87 -12.60
CA THR A 65 4.25 -4.91 -13.66
C THR A 65 3.36 -3.67 -13.61
N LYS A 66 3.88 -2.54 -13.12
CA LYS A 66 3.17 -1.24 -13.07
C LYS A 66 3.05 -0.59 -14.47
N PRO A 67 2.02 0.24 -14.74
CA PRO A 67 1.06 0.84 -13.78
C PRO A 67 -0.19 -0.02 -13.49
N TYR A 68 -0.41 -1.09 -14.24
CA TYR A 68 -1.47 -2.06 -13.96
C TYR A 68 -0.89 -3.16 -13.07
N GLY A 69 -1.66 -4.22 -12.85
CA GLY A 69 -1.21 -5.26 -11.95
C GLY A 69 -1.28 -4.83 -10.48
N GLY A 70 -1.83 -5.74 -9.70
CA GLY A 70 -2.00 -5.63 -8.27
C GLY A 70 -2.36 -7.02 -7.79
N TYR A 71 -1.88 -7.40 -6.62
CA TYR A 71 -2.35 -8.60 -5.96
C TYR A 71 -2.75 -8.30 -4.53
N PRO A 72 -4.04 -8.33 -4.19
CA PRO A 72 -5.22 -8.54 -5.06
C PRO A 72 -5.36 -7.47 -6.15
N GLN A 73 -6.09 -7.78 -7.22
CA GLN A 73 -6.22 -6.87 -8.36
C GLN A 73 -6.62 -5.44 -7.93
N PHE A 74 -5.82 -4.45 -8.36
CA PHE A 74 -6.02 -3.01 -8.10
C PHE A 74 -6.08 -2.57 -6.63
N TRP A 75 -5.47 -3.32 -5.70
CA TRP A 75 -5.51 -2.99 -4.27
C TRP A 75 -5.00 -1.58 -3.94
N ASP A 76 -3.91 -1.15 -4.57
CA ASP A 76 -3.27 0.14 -4.36
C ASP A 76 -4.18 1.28 -4.83
N TRP A 77 -4.69 1.18 -6.07
CA TRP A 77 -5.59 2.18 -6.65
C TRP A 77 -6.90 2.29 -5.86
N LYS A 78 -7.50 1.16 -5.46
CA LYS A 78 -8.75 1.16 -4.70
C LYS A 78 -8.59 1.83 -3.35
N ILE A 79 -7.52 1.51 -2.61
CA ILE A 79 -7.24 2.15 -1.31
C ILE A 79 -6.95 3.65 -1.50
N LEU A 80 -6.17 4.05 -2.52
CA LEU A 80 -5.91 5.46 -2.80
C LEU A 80 -7.19 6.23 -3.14
N LYS A 81 -8.10 5.63 -3.92
CA LYS A 81 -9.41 6.22 -4.22
C LYS A 81 -10.25 6.41 -2.97
N MET A 82 -10.26 5.42 -2.06
CA MET A 82 -10.96 5.52 -0.79
C MET A 82 -10.38 6.60 0.12
N LEU A 83 -9.05 6.73 0.17
CA LEU A 83 -8.37 7.83 0.88
C LEU A 83 -8.74 9.19 0.32
N GLU A 84 -8.76 9.34 -1.01
CA GLU A 84 -9.16 10.59 -1.66
C GLU A 84 -10.63 10.93 -1.36
N GLN A 85 -11.53 9.95 -1.40
CA GLN A 85 -12.93 10.13 -1.03
C GLN A 85 -13.11 10.55 0.44
N SER A 86 -12.26 10.05 1.33
CA SER A 86 -12.30 10.41 2.76
C SER A 86 -11.77 11.83 3.05
N ASN A 87 -10.93 12.38 2.16
CA ASN A 87 -10.30 13.68 2.34
C ASN A 87 -9.99 14.39 1.01
N PRO A 88 -11.02 14.81 0.25
CA PRO A 88 -10.84 15.27 -1.12
C PRO A 88 -9.92 16.50 -1.21
N GLY A 89 -8.90 16.43 -2.06
CA GLY A 89 -7.95 17.51 -2.35
C GLY A 89 -7.04 17.92 -1.19
N GLN A 90 -7.09 17.22 -0.05
CA GLN A 90 -6.39 17.59 1.19
C GLN A 90 -5.29 16.60 1.57
N ASN A 91 -5.07 15.55 0.77
CA ASN A 91 -4.00 14.57 0.97
C ASN A 91 -2.64 15.11 0.47
N VAL A 92 -2.18 16.21 1.07
CA VAL A 92 -1.05 17.01 0.58
C VAL A 92 0.15 16.92 1.52
N TRP A 93 1.34 16.91 0.93
CA TRP A 93 2.60 17.04 1.64
C TRP A 93 3.08 18.50 1.68
N ASN A 94 3.22 19.06 2.87
CA ASN A 94 3.73 20.41 3.05
C ASN A 94 5.24 20.39 3.29
N VAL A 95 6.01 20.53 2.21
CA VAL A 95 7.48 20.54 2.24
C VAL A 95 8.07 21.78 2.92
N ARG A 96 7.29 22.84 3.12
CA ARG A 96 7.75 24.10 3.73
C ARG A 96 7.70 24.06 5.25
N LYS A 97 6.86 23.18 5.81
CA LYS A 97 6.69 23.03 7.26
C LYS A 97 7.75 22.06 7.79
N THR A 98 8.96 22.56 8.00
CA THR A 98 10.07 21.75 8.50
C THR A 98 10.39 22.06 9.96
N SER A 99 10.90 21.05 10.67
CA SER A 99 11.42 21.19 12.04
C SER A 99 12.47 20.12 12.31
N ASN A 100 13.14 20.16 13.47
CA ASN A 100 14.09 19.13 13.88
C ASN A 100 13.49 17.71 13.91
N LYS A 101 12.16 17.60 14.05
CA LYS A 101 11.45 16.31 14.02
C LYS A 101 10.75 16.02 12.68
N ALA A 102 10.61 17.04 11.82
CA ALA A 102 9.93 16.96 10.53
C ALA A 102 10.84 17.46 9.41
N ILE A 103 11.95 16.76 9.17
CA ILE A 103 13.01 17.19 8.24
C ILE A 103 12.56 17.19 6.77
N HIS A 104 11.62 16.32 6.42
CA HIS A 104 11.10 16.19 5.04
C HIS A 104 9.83 17.00 4.80
N GLY A 105 9.36 17.77 5.79
CA GLY A 105 8.05 18.42 5.78
C GLY A 105 7.03 17.66 6.61
N VAL A 106 5.77 18.08 6.51
CA VAL A 106 4.65 17.48 7.24
C VAL A 106 3.58 17.01 6.25
N TYR A 107 3.12 15.77 6.41
CA TYR A 107 1.95 15.27 5.71
C TYR A 107 0.67 15.79 6.39
N GLU A 108 -0.10 16.62 5.67
CA GLU A 108 -1.33 17.24 6.19
C GLU A 108 -2.59 16.44 5.82
N GLY A 109 -2.42 15.35 5.06
CA GLY A 109 -3.50 14.43 4.71
C GLY A 109 -3.90 13.47 5.83
N VAL A 110 -4.85 12.60 5.52
CA VAL A 110 -5.32 11.54 6.43
C VAL A 110 -4.65 10.21 6.10
N THR A 111 -4.32 9.43 7.12
CA THR A 111 -3.82 8.07 6.93
C THR A 111 -4.97 7.07 6.77
N ILE A 112 -4.64 5.85 6.32
CA ILE A 112 -5.62 4.75 6.25
C ILE A 112 -6.24 4.41 7.61
N PHE A 113 -5.57 4.73 8.73
CA PHE A 113 -6.05 4.48 10.08
C PHE A 113 -6.95 5.61 10.62
N GLU A 114 -6.73 6.85 10.14
CA GLU A 114 -7.53 8.02 10.52
C GLU A 114 -8.79 8.17 9.66
N ALA A 115 -8.73 7.73 8.40
CA ALA A 115 -9.82 7.86 7.45
C ALA A 115 -11.16 7.26 7.96
N PRO A 116 -11.22 6.05 8.56
CA PRO A 116 -12.47 5.47 9.05
C PRO A 116 -13.23 6.37 10.03
N ALA A 117 -12.52 6.98 10.99
CA ALA A 117 -13.12 7.89 11.97
C ALA A 117 -13.70 9.14 11.30
N LYS A 118 -13.07 9.62 10.21
CA LYS A 118 -13.50 10.79 9.45
C LYS A 118 -14.79 10.55 8.66
N ILE A 119 -14.97 9.34 8.13
CA ILE A 119 -16.15 8.96 7.32
C ILE A 119 -17.19 8.13 8.11
N GLY A 120 -17.02 7.98 9.42
CA GLY A 120 -17.97 7.28 10.29
C GLY A 120 -18.00 5.75 10.11
N LEU A 121 -16.91 5.14 9.61
CA LEU A 121 -16.79 3.69 9.50
C LEU A 121 -16.27 3.08 10.80
N ASN A 122 -16.94 2.02 11.27
CA ASN A 122 -16.49 1.23 12.41
C ASN A 122 -15.44 0.18 11.99
N GLN A 123 -14.28 0.65 11.52
CA GLN A 123 -13.16 -0.18 11.06
C GLN A 123 -11.83 0.39 11.57
N GLN A 124 -10.82 -0.48 11.72
CA GLN A 124 -9.49 -0.05 12.17
C GLN A 124 -8.69 0.70 11.09
N ALA A 125 -8.89 0.35 9.83
CA ALA A 125 -8.29 1.00 8.68
C ALA A 125 -9.30 1.01 7.54
N ILE A 126 -9.19 1.99 6.65
CA ILE A 126 -9.97 2.00 5.42
C ILE A 126 -9.46 0.88 4.52
N GLY A 127 -10.39 0.16 3.91
CA GLY A 127 -10.06 -0.94 3.03
C GLY A 127 -11.30 -1.59 2.47
N TYR A 128 -11.08 -2.68 1.77
CA TYR A 128 -12.12 -3.50 1.20
C TYR A 128 -11.73 -4.97 1.32
N VAL A 129 -12.73 -5.83 1.24
CA VAL A 129 -12.51 -7.26 1.07
C VAL A 129 -12.54 -7.52 -0.43
N PRO A 130 -11.40 -7.93 -1.05
CA PRO A 130 -11.39 -8.24 -2.47
C PRO A 130 -12.28 -9.44 -2.76
N THR A 131 -12.94 -9.42 -3.92
CA THR A 131 -13.77 -10.54 -4.36
C THR A 131 -12.89 -11.72 -4.78
N ASP A 132 -13.48 -12.91 -4.87
CA ASP A 132 -12.78 -14.10 -5.36
C ASP A 132 -12.15 -13.87 -6.74
N GLU A 133 -12.74 -13.02 -7.58
CA GLU A 133 -12.23 -12.60 -8.90
C GLU A 133 -10.87 -11.92 -8.80
N GLU A 134 -10.73 -11.00 -7.86
CA GLU A 134 -9.53 -10.21 -7.66
C GLU A 134 -8.37 -11.04 -7.09
N TRP A 135 -8.67 -12.18 -6.47
CA TRP A 135 -7.69 -13.12 -5.92
C TRP A 135 -7.22 -14.18 -6.93
N ARG A 136 -7.94 -14.37 -8.05
CA ARG A 136 -7.78 -15.55 -8.92
C ARG A 136 -6.36 -15.76 -9.41
N PHE A 137 -5.69 -14.70 -9.85
CA PHE A 137 -4.37 -14.80 -10.46
C PHE A 137 -3.44 -13.68 -9.96
N PRO A 138 -2.26 -14.01 -9.39
CA PRO A 138 -1.20 -13.04 -9.22
C PRO A 138 -0.64 -12.64 -10.60
N ASN A 139 0.13 -11.55 -10.63
CA ASN A 139 0.86 -11.12 -11.82
C ASN A 139 -0.03 -10.83 -13.06
N PHE A 140 -1.27 -10.41 -12.82
CA PHE A 140 -2.17 -9.99 -13.90
C PHE A 140 -1.60 -8.77 -14.62
N GLY A 141 -1.62 -8.81 -15.96
CA GLY A 141 -1.05 -7.73 -16.79
C GLY A 141 0.47 -7.73 -16.87
N GLU A 142 1.14 -8.85 -16.56
CA GLU A 142 2.59 -9.01 -16.75
C GLU A 142 3.01 -8.56 -18.15
N ASP A 143 4.05 -7.74 -18.20
CA ASP A 143 4.68 -7.20 -19.41
C ASP A 143 3.72 -6.60 -20.44
N THR A 144 2.53 -6.20 -20.01
CA THR A 144 1.57 -5.52 -20.87
C THR A 144 2.05 -4.09 -21.08
N ALA A 145 2.44 -3.78 -22.32
CA ALA A 145 2.89 -2.45 -22.69
C ALA A 145 1.71 -1.47 -22.73
N HIS A 146 1.93 -0.25 -22.23
CA HIS A 146 0.93 0.79 -22.24
C HIS A 146 1.36 1.96 -23.13
N GLY A 147 0.39 2.50 -23.88
CA GLY A 147 0.59 3.67 -24.72
C GLY A 147 0.83 4.96 -23.92
N ARG A 148 1.03 6.07 -24.62
CA ARG A 148 1.33 7.39 -24.02
C ARG A 148 0.19 7.97 -23.19
N GLU A 149 -1.04 7.49 -23.38
CA GLU A 149 -2.20 7.93 -22.61
C GLU A 149 -2.53 6.87 -21.56
N PHE A 150 -2.42 7.24 -20.29
CA PHE A 150 -3.09 6.54 -19.21
C PHE A 150 -4.59 6.85 -19.32
N THR A 151 -5.28 6.25 -20.29
CA THR A 151 -6.72 6.15 -20.27
C THR A 151 -7.05 5.10 -19.23
N GLN A 152 -7.40 5.56 -18.03
CA GLN A 152 -8.04 4.73 -17.00
C GLN A 152 -9.07 3.84 -17.73
N SER A 153 -8.82 2.53 -17.80
CA SER A 153 -9.82 1.63 -18.35
C SER A 153 -11.07 1.87 -17.51
N ARG A 154 -12.16 2.30 -18.17
CA ARG A 154 -13.45 2.57 -17.51
C ARG A 154 -14.04 1.33 -16.84
N GLU A 155 -13.39 0.20 -17.05
CA GLU A 155 -13.72 -1.10 -16.56
C GLU A 155 -12.50 -1.53 -15.74
N GLY A 156 -12.64 -1.48 -14.41
CA GLY A 156 -11.74 -2.20 -13.52
C GLY A 156 -12.01 -3.70 -13.63
N THR A 157 -11.76 -4.24 -14.83
CA THR A 157 -11.80 -5.65 -15.20
C THR A 157 -10.41 -6.10 -15.59
#